data_AF-R6X5G4-F1
#
_entry.id   AF-R6X5G4-F1
#
_cell.length_a   1.000
_cell.length_b   1.000
_cell.length_c   1.000
_cell.angle_alpha   90.00
_cell.angle_beta   90.00
_cell.angle_gamma   90.00
#
_symmetry.space_group_name_H-M   'P 1'
#
loop_
_entity.id
_entity.type
_entity.pdbx_description
1 polymer ?
#
loop_
_entity_poly.entity_id
_entity_poly.type
_entity_poly.pdbx_seq_one_letter_code
_entity_poly.pdbx_strand_id
1 'polypeptide(L)'
;MMDAGMVLFTSEKPFGTVLGGIKAELTKLGKVKRANEISPDELPDTTGECDLFVDWSTPLRWRAISCRLEDAGLVGTNADGEETRRYALCVKEGNKNRKGKVLVTLLLAVIFIALGIFSIDGVAGIFTVLFGSVFVVAIVILALRPSAKAQKVVRDLLEVVREAK
;
A
#
# COMPACT_ATOMS: atom_id res chain seq x y z
N MET A 1 -1.15 -3.06 10.79
CA MET A 1 -2.42 -3.46 10.19
C MET A 1 -2.31 -3.28 8.69
N MET A 2 -2.75 -4.27 7.91
CA MET A 2 -3.04 -4.09 6.49
C MET A 2 -4.42 -3.43 6.42
N ASP A 3 -4.54 -2.29 5.76
CA ASP A 3 -5.87 -1.76 5.42
C ASP A 3 -6.43 -2.63 4.29
N ALA A 4 -7.67 -3.09 4.46
CA ALA A 4 -8.36 -3.92 3.49
C ALA A 4 -9.55 -3.13 2.92
N GLY A 5 -9.68 -3.14 1.60
CA GLY A 5 -10.80 -2.53 0.88
C GLY A 5 -11.53 -3.59 0.07
N MET A 6 -12.86 -3.53 0.06
CA MET A 6 -13.71 -4.38 -0.76
C MET A 6 -14.62 -3.50 -1.61
N VAL A 7 -14.75 -3.81 -2.90
CA VAL A 7 -15.74 -3.18 -3.77
C VAL A 7 -16.56 -4.25 -4.49
N LEU A 8 -17.87 -4.05 -4.50
CA LEU A 8 -18.82 -4.84 -5.26
C LEU A 8 -19.21 -4.04 -6.50
N PHE A 9 -19.08 -4.64 -7.67
CA PHE A 9 -19.43 -4.04 -8.95
C PHE A 9 -20.06 -5.07 -9.87
N THR A 10 -20.74 -4.58 -10.91
CA THR A 10 -21.37 -5.42 -11.93
C THR A 10 -20.69 -5.14 -13.25
N SER A 11 -20.39 -6.19 -14.01
CA SER A 11 -19.87 -6.03 -15.36
C SER A 11 -20.42 -7.10 -16.29
N GLU A 12 -20.58 -6.72 -17.55
CA GLU A 12 -20.93 -7.61 -18.67
C GLU A 12 -19.72 -8.42 -19.14
N LYS A 13 -18.51 -8.02 -18.73
CA LYS A 13 -17.27 -8.67 -19.13
C LYS A 13 -17.06 -9.98 -18.35
N PRO A 14 -16.48 -11.01 -19.00
CA PRO A 14 -16.12 -12.25 -18.33
C PRO A 14 -14.98 -12.01 -17.32
N PHE A 15 -14.91 -12.88 -16.30
CA PHE A 15 -13.95 -12.80 -15.20
C PHE A 15 -12.51 -12.52 -15.66
N GLY A 16 -12.04 -13.23 -16.69
CA GLY A 16 -10.68 -13.08 -17.21
C GLY A 16 -10.38 -11.67 -17.76
N THR A 17 -11.35 -11.02 -18.39
CA THR A 17 -11.21 -9.66 -18.93
C THR A 17 -11.20 -8.64 -17.80
N VAL A 18 -12.07 -8.81 -16.80
CA VAL A 18 -12.10 -7.95 -15.61
C VAL A 18 -10.78 -8.04 -14.84
N LEU A 19 -10.31 -9.26 -14.57
CA LEU A 19 -9.01 -9.49 -13.93
C LEU A 19 -7.85 -8.92 -14.76
N GLY A 20 -7.95 -9.00 -16.09
CA GLY A 20 -6.99 -8.38 -17.02
C GLY A 20 -6.95 -6.86 -16.90
N GLY A 21 -8.10 -6.19 -16.78
CA GLY A 21 -8.20 -4.75 -16.55
C GLY A 21 -7.57 -4.33 -15.22
N ILE A 22 -7.89 -5.06 -14.14
CA ILE A 22 -7.30 -4.83 -12.81
C ILE A 22 -5.76 -5.01 -12.87
N LYS A 23 -5.28 -6.04 -13.57
CA LYS A 23 -3.83 -6.26 -13.78
C LYS A 23 -3.20 -5.08 -14.53
N ALA A 24 -3.86 -4.53 -15.54
CA ALA A 24 -3.33 -3.39 -16.29
C ALA A 24 -3.17 -2.15 -15.41
N GLU A 25 -4.16 -1.85 -14.55
CA GLU A 25 -4.08 -0.76 -13.58
C GLU A 25 -2.94 -0.98 -12.57
N LEU A 26 -2.84 -2.20 -12.03
CA LEU A 26 -1.78 -2.58 -11.10
C LEU A 26 -0.38 -2.52 -11.73
N THR A 27 -0.25 -2.75 -13.04
CA THR A 27 1.02 -2.68 -13.76
C THR A 27 1.61 -1.27 -13.79
N LYS A 28 0.77 -0.23 -13.65
CA LYS A 28 1.24 1.17 -13.52
C LYS A 28 2.09 1.40 -12.27
N LEU A 29 1.95 0.54 -11.25
CA LEU A 29 2.69 0.64 -9.99
C LEU A 29 4.02 -0.13 -10.04
N GLY A 30 4.08 -1.22 -10.79
CA GLY A 30 5.23 -2.10 -10.84
C GLY A 30 4.91 -3.46 -11.47
N LYS A 31 5.80 -4.44 -11.25
CA LYS A 31 5.65 -5.78 -11.80
C LYS A 31 4.56 -6.55 -11.04
N VAL A 32 3.48 -6.90 -11.74
CA VAL A 32 2.39 -7.70 -11.20
C VAL A 32 2.69 -9.19 -11.37
N LYS A 33 2.70 -9.94 -10.27
CA LYS A 33 2.76 -11.40 -10.26
C LYS A 33 1.34 -11.97 -10.19
N ARG A 34 1.07 -13.04 -10.95
CA ARG A 34 -0.18 -13.82 -10.83
C ARG A 34 -0.05 -14.91 -9.75
N ALA A 35 -1.17 -15.44 -9.26
CA ALA A 35 -1.20 -16.56 -8.31
C ALA A 35 -0.17 -17.67 -8.63
N ASN A 36 -0.09 -18.09 -9.90
CA ASN A 36 0.81 -19.17 -10.35
C ASN A 36 2.30 -18.80 -10.38
N GLU A 37 2.61 -17.50 -10.32
CA GLU A 37 3.98 -16.95 -10.35
C GLU A 37 4.48 -16.59 -8.94
N ILE A 38 3.64 -16.78 -7.93
CA ILE A 38 3.93 -16.43 -6.55
C ILE A 38 4.34 -17.70 -5.81
N SER A 39 5.59 -17.73 -5.33
CA SER A 39 6.00 -18.78 -4.39
C SER A 39 5.24 -18.59 -3.06
N PRO A 40 4.71 -19.66 -2.44
CA PRO A 40 4.06 -19.58 -1.14
C PRO A 40 4.93 -18.90 -0.08
N ASP A 41 6.26 -19.07 -0.18
CA ASP A 41 7.24 -18.54 0.77
C ASP A 41 7.58 -17.05 0.54
N GLU A 42 7.17 -16.46 -0.59
CA GLU A 42 7.41 -15.05 -0.90
C GLU A 42 6.30 -14.13 -0.37
N LEU A 43 5.13 -14.68 -0.07
CA LEU A 43 4.00 -13.90 0.44
C LEU A 43 4.10 -13.73 1.95
N PRO A 44 3.82 -12.54 2.47
CA PRO A 44 3.56 -12.38 3.90
C PRO A 44 2.35 -13.22 4.31
N ASP A 45 2.43 -13.92 5.44
CA ASP A 45 1.35 -14.77 5.98
C ASP A 45 -0.02 -14.08 6.06
N THR A 46 -0.02 -12.75 6.22
CA THR A 46 -1.23 -11.91 6.33
C THR A 46 -1.98 -11.71 5.01
N THR A 47 -1.39 -12.09 3.88
CA THR A 47 -1.94 -11.85 2.55
C THR A 47 -3.07 -12.82 2.23
N GLY A 48 -2.91 -14.10 2.59
CA GLY A 48 -3.84 -15.18 2.23
C GLY A 48 -3.81 -15.48 0.72
N GLU A 49 -4.84 -16.15 0.21
CA GLU A 49 -4.99 -16.42 -1.23
C GLU A 49 -5.24 -15.12 -2.02
N CYS A 50 -4.49 -14.93 -3.11
CA CYS A 50 -4.61 -13.77 -3.99
C CYS A 50 -4.39 -14.13 -5.47
N ASP A 51 -5.13 -13.48 -6.37
CA ASP A 51 -5.01 -13.67 -7.82
C ASP A 51 -3.90 -12.83 -8.43
N LEU A 52 -3.72 -11.61 -7.89
CA LEU A 52 -2.73 -10.65 -8.33
C LEU A 52 -1.98 -10.09 -7.13
N PHE A 53 -0.67 -9.97 -7.27
CA PHE A 53 0.21 -9.37 -6.26
C PHE A 53 1.15 -8.38 -6.92
N VAL A 54 1.29 -7.20 -6.31
CA VAL A 54 2.27 -6.19 -6.72
C VAL A 54 3.12 -5.83 -5.52
N ASP A 55 4.44 -5.93 -5.69
CA ASP A 55 5.42 -5.36 -4.77
C ASP A 55 6.09 -4.17 -5.45
N TRP A 56 5.99 -2.99 -4.84
CA TRP A 56 6.73 -1.79 -5.24
C TRP A 56 7.46 -1.18 -4.04
N SER A 57 7.98 -2.06 -3.20
CA SER A 57 8.73 -1.69 -2.02
C SER A 57 10.00 -0.92 -2.37
N THR A 58 10.35 -0.01 -1.49
CA THR A 58 11.63 0.72 -1.53
C THR A 58 12.56 0.17 -0.43
N PRO A 59 13.86 0.48 -0.48
CA PRO A 59 14.80 0.07 0.58
C PRO A 59 14.36 0.52 1.99
N LEU A 60 13.59 1.60 2.09
CA LEU A 60 13.12 2.19 3.33
C LEU A 60 11.73 1.67 3.74
N ARG A 61 10.89 1.24 2.79
CA ARG A 61 9.51 0.89 3.10
C ARG A 61 9.00 -0.24 2.23
N TRP A 62 8.46 -1.26 2.89
CA TRP A 62 7.75 -2.33 2.23
C TRP A 62 6.32 -1.89 1.90
N ARG A 63 5.95 -2.06 0.64
CA ARG A 63 4.66 -1.68 0.06
C ARG A 63 4.25 -2.75 -0.93
N ALA A 64 3.10 -3.35 -0.69
CA ALA A 64 2.53 -4.33 -1.57
C ALA A 64 1.01 -4.20 -1.62
N ILE A 65 0.40 -4.71 -2.69
CA ILE A 65 -1.03 -4.90 -2.82
C ILE A 65 -1.25 -6.33 -3.22
N SER A 66 -2.18 -6.99 -2.54
CA SER A 66 -2.77 -8.25 -2.99
C SER A 66 -4.22 -8.04 -3.35
N CYS A 67 -4.62 -8.53 -4.50
CA CYS A 67 -5.99 -8.50 -4.98
C CYS A 67 -6.53 -9.93 -5.13
N ARG A 68 -7.77 -10.12 -4.70
CA ARG A 68 -8.57 -11.32 -4.95
C ARG A 68 -9.88 -10.89 -5.60
N LEU A 69 -10.21 -11.47 -6.74
CA LEU A 69 -11.45 -11.23 -7.44
C LEU A 69 -12.36 -12.45 -7.26
N GLU A 70 -13.55 -12.24 -6.73
CA GLU A 70 -14.55 -13.28 -6.54
C GLU A 70 -15.75 -13.03 -7.44
N ASP A 71 -16.21 -14.07 -8.14
CA ASP A 71 -17.48 -14.04 -8.89
C ASP A 71 -18.62 -14.28 -7.89
N ALA A 72 -19.46 -13.26 -7.71
CA ALA A 72 -20.61 -13.29 -6.82
C ALA A 72 -21.91 -13.72 -7.53
N GLY A 73 -21.81 -14.16 -8.78
CA GLY A 73 -22.91 -14.76 -9.53
C GLY A 73 -23.58 -13.82 -10.53
N LEU A 74 -24.54 -14.37 -11.26
CA LEU A 74 -25.25 -13.71 -12.35
C LEU A 74 -26.35 -12.80 -11.79
N VAL A 75 -26.39 -11.54 -12.24
CA VAL A 75 -27.37 -10.53 -11.78
C VAL A 75 -28.53 -10.41 -12.75
N GLY A 76 -28.28 -10.66 -14.03
CA GLY A 76 -29.30 -10.60 -15.07
C GLY A 76 -28.68 -10.65 -16.46
N THR A 77 -29.49 -10.37 -17.45
CA THR A 77 -29.09 -10.31 -18.86
C THR A 77 -29.48 -8.94 -19.38
N ASN A 78 -28.56 -8.25 -20.07
CA ASN A 78 -28.84 -6.95 -20.67
C ASN A 78 -29.77 -7.10 -21.89
N ALA A 79 -30.27 -5.96 -22.39
CA ALA A 79 -31.15 -5.90 -23.56
C ALA A 79 -30.55 -6.54 -24.82
N ASP A 80 -29.21 -6.58 -24.90
CA ASP A 80 -28.45 -7.19 -26.01
C ASP A 80 -28.15 -8.69 -25.80
N GLY A 81 -28.66 -9.31 -24.72
CA GLY A 81 -28.47 -10.73 -24.43
C GLY A 81 -27.16 -11.08 -23.71
N GLU A 82 -26.34 -10.09 -23.33
CA GLU A 82 -25.10 -10.30 -22.58
C GLU A 82 -25.36 -10.56 -21.09
N GLU A 83 -24.68 -11.55 -20.53
CA GLU A 83 -24.78 -11.91 -19.10
C GLU A 83 -24.09 -10.87 -18.22
N THR A 84 -24.86 -10.16 -17.40
CA THR A 84 -24.33 -9.24 -16.40
C THR A 84 -23.99 -10.02 -15.13
N ARG A 85 -22.72 -10.03 -14.74
CA ARG A 85 -22.24 -10.72 -13.54
C ARG A 85 -21.82 -9.73 -12.46
N ARG A 86 -21.93 -10.15 -11.20
CA ARG A 86 -21.46 -9.39 -10.04
C ARG A 86 -20.09 -9.90 -9.63
N TYR A 87 -19.18 -8.98 -9.44
CA TYR A 87 -17.84 -9.29 -8.94
C TYR A 87 -17.59 -8.58 -7.62
N ALA A 88 -16.85 -9.24 -6.75
CA ALA A 88 -16.30 -8.67 -5.52
C ALA A 88 -14.78 -8.60 -5.66
N LEU A 89 -14.23 -7.38 -5.64
CA LEU A 89 -12.79 -7.17 -5.59
C LEU A 89 -12.36 -6.90 -4.16
N CYS A 90 -11.57 -7.81 -3.60
CA CYS A 90 -10.94 -7.70 -2.30
C CYS A 90 -9.48 -7.26 -2.47
N VAL A 91 -9.12 -6.12 -1.90
CA VAL A 91 -7.77 -5.55 -1.94
C VAL A 91 -7.22 -5.47 -0.53
N LYS A 92 -5.99 -5.96 -0.32
CA LYS A 92 -5.26 -5.78 0.94
C LYS A 92 -3.97 -5.01 0.69
N GLU A 93 -3.74 -3.98 1.49
CA GLU A 93 -2.50 -3.19 1.47
C GLU A 93 -1.46 -3.79 2.43
N GLY A 94 -0.34 -4.25 1.88
CA GLY A 94 0.88 -4.51 2.65
C GLY A 94 1.66 -3.22 2.89
N ASN A 95 1.82 -2.83 4.17
CA ASN A 95 2.55 -1.62 4.55
C ASN A 95 3.40 -1.84 5.79
N LYS A 96 4.72 -1.83 5.64
CA LYS A 96 5.66 -2.03 6.75
C LYS A 96 6.91 -1.17 6.59
N ASN A 97 7.37 -0.57 7.67
CA ASN A 97 8.68 0.06 7.69
C ASN A 97 9.76 -1.02 7.59
N ARG A 98 10.72 -0.88 6.67
CA ARG A 98 11.88 -1.79 6.62
C ARG A 98 12.86 -1.43 7.74
N LYS A 99 13.67 -2.41 8.15
CA LYS A 99 14.74 -2.23 9.16
C LYS A 99 15.66 -1.05 8.82
N GLY A 100 15.95 -0.84 7.53
CA GLY A 100 16.76 0.29 7.06
C GLY A 100 16.20 1.66 7.42
N LYS A 101 14.87 1.87 7.27
CA LYS A 101 14.24 3.13 7.68
C LYS A 101 14.31 3.32 9.19
N VAL A 102 14.04 2.27 9.96
CA VAL A 102 14.14 2.32 11.44
C VAL A 102 15.55 2.70 11.86
N LEU A 103 16.58 2.10 11.25
CA LEU A 103 17.98 2.41 11.53
C LEU A 103 18.32 3.87 11.22
N VAL A 104 17.95 4.36 10.03
CA VAL A 104 18.19 5.77 9.64
C VAL A 104 17.47 6.74 10.57
N THR A 105 16.22 6.44 10.95
CA THR A 105 15.46 7.27 11.91
C THR A 105 16.14 7.32 13.28
N LEU A 106 16.61 6.18 13.81
CA LEU A 106 17.33 6.14 15.07
C LEU A 106 18.65 6.91 15.00
N LEU A 107 19.41 6.74 13.93
CA LEU A 107 20.68 7.43 13.74
C LEU A 107 20.49 8.95 13.66
N LEU A 108 19.49 9.43 12.93
CA LEU A 108 19.13 10.84 12.90
C LEU A 108 18.71 11.36 14.28
N ALA A 109 17.90 10.61 15.03
CA ALA A 109 17.50 11.00 16.37
C ALA A 109 18.72 11.19 17.30
N VAL A 110 19.68 10.25 17.26
CA VAL A 110 20.93 10.36 18.03
C VAL A 110 21.75 11.59 17.63
N ILE A 111 21.85 11.91 16.33
CA ILE A 111 22.55 13.11 15.86
C ILE A 111 21.90 14.38 16.42
N PHE A 112 20.57 14.50 16.36
CA PHE A 112 19.89 15.69 16.88
C PHE A 112 19.99 15.82 18.40
N ILE A 113 20.01 14.70 19.14
CA ILE A 113 20.27 14.70 20.58
C ILE A 113 21.70 15.21 20.86
N ALA A 114 22.69 14.69 20.14
CA ALA A 114 24.08 15.11 20.29
C ALA A 114 24.27 16.60 19.98
N LEU A 115 23.68 17.10 18.88
CA LEU A 115 23.70 18.52 18.54
C LEU A 115 23.01 19.40 19.59
N GLY A 116 21.95 18.90 20.22
CA GLY A 116 21.29 19.59 21.33
C GLY A 116 22.19 19.70 22.56
N ILE A 117 22.92 18.64 22.90
CA ILE A 117 23.80 18.56 24.08
C ILE A 117 25.10 19.37 23.89
N PHE A 118 25.79 19.18 22.76
CA PHE A 118 27.11 19.75 22.55
C PHE A 118 27.10 21.27 22.32
N SER A 119 25.91 21.86 22.13
CA SER A 119 25.68 23.28 21.83
C SER A 119 26.45 23.75 20.58
N ILE A 120 25.94 24.76 19.90
CA ILE A 120 26.61 25.34 18.74
C ILE A 120 27.18 26.68 19.20
N ASP A 121 28.48 26.89 19.01
CA ASP A 121 29.14 28.15 19.37
C ASP A 121 28.36 29.34 18.76
N GLY A 122 27.98 30.29 19.60
CA GLY A 122 27.17 31.45 19.22
C GLY A 122 25.65 31.31 19.40
N VAL A 123 25.14 30.15 19.81
CA VAL A 123 23.71 29.92 20.12
C VAL A 123 23.56 29.56 21.60
N ALA A 124 22.64 30.21 22.32
CA ALA A 124 22.38 29.85 23.71
C ALA A 124 21.85 28.41 23.80
N GLY A 125 22.44 27.59 24.68
CA GLY A 125 22.18 26.15 24.78
C GLY A 125 20.71 25.77 25.03
N ILE A 126 19.92 26.68 25.62
CA ILE A 126 18.47 26.47 25.77
C ILE A 126 17.79 26.32 24.40
N PHE A 127 18.18 27.11 23.40
CA PHE A 127 17.60 27.01 22.06
C PHE A 127 18.06 25.74 21.34
N THR A 128 19.31 25.32 21.47
CA THR A 128 19.80 24.09 20.82
C THR A 128 19.11 22.84 21.35
N VAL A 129 18.86 22.76 22.66
CA VAL A 129 18.10 21.67 23.29
C VAL A 129 16.63 21.68 22.83
N LEU A 130 16.00 22.87 22.77
CA LEU A 130 14.61 23.00 22.35
C LEU A 130 14.42 22.61 20.88
N PHE A 131 15.30 23.07 19.98
CA PHE A 131 15.28 22.65 18.59
C PHE A 131 15.56 21.15 18.44
N GLY A 132 16.59 20.62 19.10
CA GLY A 132 16.95 19.19 19.03
C GLY A 132 15.78 18.29 19.44
N SER A 133 15.09 18.62 20.54
CA SER A 133 13.93 17.86 20.99
C SER A 133 12.76 17.89 20.00
N VAL A 134 12.44 19.06 19.45
CA VAL A 134 11.39 19.21 18.42
C VAL A 134 11.72 18.39 17.16
N PHE A 135 12.97 18.42 16.69
CA PHE A 135 13.39 17.66 15.51
C PHE A 135 13.34 16.15 15.74
N VAL A 136 13.75 15.66 16.92
CA VAL A 136 13.65 14.24 17.28
C VAL A 136 12.20 13.78 17.24
N VAL A 137 11.30 14.53 17.90
CA VAL A 137 9.86 14.19 17.93
C VAL A 137 9.28 14.20 16.51
N ALA A 138 9.60 15.21 15.71
CA ALA A 138 9.13 15.31 14.32
C ALA A 138 9.58 14.11 13.47
N ILE A 139 10.84 13.70 13.58
CA ILE A 139 11.41 12.57 12.83
C ILE A 139 10.77 11.24 13.23
N VAL A 140 10.53 11.03 14.53
CA VAL A 140 9.86 9.83 15.02
C VAL A 140 8.42 9.76 14.50
N ILE A 141 7.67 10.87 14.55
CA ILE A 141 6.31 10.93 14.02
C ILE A 141 6.29 10.63 12.52
N LEU A 142 7.17 11.26 11.74
CA LEU A 142 7.27 11.02 10.30
C LEU A 142 7.68 9.58 9.96
N ALA A 143 8.52 8.96 10.80
CA ALA A 143 8.92 7.58 10.64
C ALA A 143 7.77 6.60 10.89
N LEU A 144 6.96 6.84 11.93
CA LEU A 144 5.81 6.01 12.29
C LEU A 144 4.62 6.17 11.33
N ARG A 145 4.52 7.29 10.62
CA ARG A 145 3.37 7.58 9.76
C ARG A 145 3.11 6.48 8.71
N PRO A 146 1.87 5.97 8.59
CA PRO A 146 1.48 5.04 7.53
C PRO A 146 1.71 5.65 6.13
N SER A 147 1.81 4.80 5.11
CA SER A 147 2.11 5.25 3.75
C SER A 147 0.86 5.80 3.11
N ALA A 148 0.68 7.12 3.15
CA ALA A 148 -0.42 7.79 2.43
C ALA A 148 -0.44 7.43 0.93
N LYS A 149 0.72 7.19 0.32
CA LYS A 149 0.83 6.76 -1.09
C LYS A 149 0.15 5.41 -1.35
N ALA A 150 0.26 4.46 -0.42
CA ALA A 150 -0.28 3.12 -0.62
C ALA A 150 -1.79 3.11 -0.39
N GLN A 151 -2.25 3.81 0.65
CA GLN A 151 -3.68 4.04 0.91
C GLN A 151 -4.37 4.77 -0.25
N LYS A 152 -3.71 5.77 -0.85
CA LYS A 152 -4.23 6.47 -2.03
C LYS A 152 -4.38 5.52 -3.21
N VAL A 153 -3.36 4.71 -3.50
CA VAL A 153 -3.41 3.75 -4.61
C VAL A 153 -4.54 2.75 -4.45
N VAL A 154 -4.77 2.22 -3.24
CA VAL A 154 -5.92 1.32 -2.99
C VAL A 154 -7.24 2.04 -3.24
N ARG A 155 -7.38 3.29 -2.76
CA ARG A 155 -8.59 4.09 -2.99
C ARG A 155 -8.83 4.34 -4.48
N ASP A 156 -7.82 4.80 -5.20
CA ASP A 156 -7.88 5.08 -6.63
C ASP A 156 -8.25 3.80 -7.41
N LEU A 157 -7.68 2.64 -7.03
CA LEU A 157 -8.02 1.34 -7.65
C LEU A 157 -9.48 0.94 -7.41
N LEU A 158 -9.98 1.11 -6.19
CA LEU A 158 -11.38 0.79 -5.86
C LEU A 158 -12.35 1.72 -6.60
N GLU A 159 -11.99 2.99 -6.79
CA GLU A 159 -12.78 3.98 -7.52
C GLU A 159 -12.85 3.64 -9.00
N VAL A 160 -11.71 3.36 -9.65
CA VAL A 160 -11.66 2.94 -11.06
C VAL A 160 -12.50 1.69 -11.31
N VAL A 161 -12.41 0.69 -10.42
CA VAL A 161 -13.17 -0.56 -10.54
C VAL A 161 -14.67 -0.34 -10.31
N ARG A 162 -15.04 0.59 -9.43
CA ARG A 162 -16.45 0.96 -9.21
C ARG A 162 -17.07 1.65 -10.42
N GLU A 163 -16.29 2.43 -11.14
CA GLU A 163 -16.72 3.16 -12.34
C GLU A 163 -16.72 2.28 -13.60
N ALA A 164 -15.91 1.21 -13.62
CA ALA A 164 -15.91 0.21 -14.67
C ALA A 164 -17.18 -0.67 -14.61
N LYS A 165 -18.27 -0.16 -15.20
CA LYS A 165 -19.43 -0.97 -15.59
C LYS A 165 -19.06 -1.83 -16.81
#